data_AF-A0A2N8UDC7-F1
#
_entry.id   AF-A0A2N8UDC7-F1
#
_cell.length_a   1.000
_cell.length_b   1.000
_cell.length_c   1.000
_cell.angle_alpha   90.00
_cell.angle_beta   90.00
_cell.angle_gamma   90.00
#
_symmetry.space_group_name_H-M   'P 1'
#
loop_
_entity.id
_entity.type
_entity.pdbx_description
1 polymer ?
#
loop_
_entity_poly.entity_id
_entity_poly.type
_entity_poly.pdbx_seq_one_letter_code
_entity_poly.pdbx_strand_id
1 'polypeptide(L)'
;MKHFHGLVVVLLLAIAGLVSAIPPEVEANEVTRYLWNQASNGVFIPYLHESGEMGQVWNSFLNTQGENIVKQFYDARYYGDATAIQNGKTRFMKAVTHVDKRPYKFGQNGRNVRIAMAQELVGTFAKRQHEKQLKDWGRTLSIGRGESSTGQL
;
A
#
# COMPACT_ATOMS: atom_id res chain seq x y z
N MET A 1 -44.45 -2.94 -20.15
CA MET A 1 -43.12 -3.03 -20.80
C MET A 1 -42.23 -1.90 -20.30
N LYS A 2 -41.01 -2.28 -19.85
CA LYS A 2 -39.79 -1.47 -19.76
C LYS A 2 -39.62 -0.52 -18.56
N HIS A 3 -38.97 -1.11 -17.54
CA HIS A 3 -38.20 -0.49 -16.48
C HIS A 3 -37.25 0.59 -16.99
N PHE A 4 -37.11 1.69 -16.25
CA PHE A 4 -35.86 2.45 -16.22
C PHE A 4 -35.47 2.73 -14.77
N HIS A 5 -34.44 2.00 -14.35
CA HIS A 5 -33.73 2.19 -13.10
C HIS A 5 -32.98 3.52 -13.19
N GLY A 6 -33.46 4.54 -12.49
CA GLY A 6 -32.77 5.82 -12.37
C GLY A 6 -31.68 5.72 -11.32
N LEU A 7 -30.43 5.69 -11.79
CA LEU A 7 -29.17 5.76 -11.05
C LEU A 7 -29.23 6.74 -9.86
N VAL A 8 -29.01 6.22 -8.65
CA VAL A 8 -28.67 7.05 -7.48
C VAL A 8 -27.21 7.48 -7.64
N VAL A 9 -27.00 8.73 -8.09
CA VAL A 9 -25.69 9.37 -8.03
C VAL A 9 -25.48 9.85 -6.61
N VAL A 10 -24.72 9.08 -5.82
CA VAL A 10 -24.23 9.54 -4.51
C VAL A 10 -23.08 10.51 -4.76
N LEU A 11 -23.40 11.80 -4.74
CA LEU A 11 -22.43 12.89 -4.76
C LEU A 11 -21.89 13.09 -3.34
N LEU A 12 -20.81 12.41 -2.97
CA LEU A 12 -20.09 12.68 -1.73
C LEU A 12 -19.13 13.87 -1.93
N LEU A 13 -19.67 15.08 -1.81
CA LEU A 13 -18.89 16.29 -1.55
C LEU A 13 -18.74 16.46 -0.03
N ALA A 14 -17.62 15.96 0.50
CA ALA A 14 -17.11 16.37 1.81
C ALA A 14 -15.71 16.96 1.60
N ILE A 15 -15.67 18.25 1.24
CA ILE A 15 -14.45 19.06 1.32
C ILE A 15 -14.43 19.63 2.73
N ALA A 16 -13.77 18.93 3.65
CA ALA A 16 -13.41 19.44 4.96
C ALA A 16 -11.91 19.22 5.16
N GLY A 17 -11.16 20.32 5.25
CA GLY A 17 -9.74 20.43 5.63
C GLY A 17 -8.83 19.23 5.31
N LEU A 18 -8.05 19.31 4.23
CA LEU A 18 -6.99 18.34 3.90
C LEU A 18 -5.83 18.43 4.91
N VAL A 19 -6.05 18.00 6.15
CA VAL A 19 -5.01 17.17 6.78
C VAL A 19 -4.93 15.95 5.88
N SER A 20 -3.79 15.71 5.25
CA SER A 20 -3.58 14.51 4.43
C SER A 20 -3.82 13.29 5.32
N ALA A 21 -5.05 12.80 5.35
CA ALA A 21 -5.45 11.74 6.26
C ALA A 21 -4.63 10.50 5.94
N ILE A 22 -3.90 10.00 6.94
CA ILE A 22 -3.22 8.71 6.84
C ILE A 22 -4.32 7.65 6.70
N PRO A 23 -4.24 6.74 5.71
CA PRO A 23 -5.25 5.70 5.55
C PRO A 23 -5.41 4.86 6.83
N PRO A 24 -6.63 4.47 7.24
CA PRO A 24 -6.85 3.71 8.48
C PRO A 24 -6.02 2.43 8.58
N GLU A 25 -5.81 1.72 7.47
CA GLU A 25 -5.01 0.50 7.41
C GLU A 25 -3.52 0.78 7.68
N VAL A 26 -3.05 1.95 7.26
CA VAL A 26 -1.68 2.42 7.50
C VAL A 26 -1.50 2.84 8.95
N GLU A 27 -2.52 3.49 9.51
CA GLU A 27 -2.55 3.96 10.90
C GLU A 27 -2.58 2.79 11.91
N ALA A 28 -3.08 1.63 11.50
CA ALA A 28 -3.21 0.45 12.36
C ALA A 28 -1.89 -0.25 12.73
N ASN A 29 -0.78 0.05 12.04
CA ASN A 29 0.51 -0.61 12.27
C ASN A 29 1.66 0.41 12.30
N GLU A 30 2.52 0.31 13.33
CA GLU A 30 3.59 1.30 13.56
C GLU A 30 4.62 1.35 12.42
N VAL A 31 4.93 0.19 11.82
CA VAL A 31 5.87 0.09 10.69
C VAL A 31 5.26 0.75 9.46
N THR A 32 3.98 0.50 9.16
CA THR A 32 3.31 1.15 8.02
C THR A 32 3.16 2.64 8.22
N ARG A 33 2.85 3.09 9.45
CA ARG A 33 2.80 4.51 9.81
C ARG A 33 4.17 5.18 9.64
N TYR A 34 5.24 4.53 10.10
CA TYR A 34 6.62 5.01 9.90
C TYR A 34 6.94 5.14 8.40
N LEU A 35 6.71 4.08 7.60
CA LEU A 35 6.97 4.09 6.17
C LEU A 35 6.15 5.18 5.44
N TRP A 36 4.89 5.37 5.81
CA TRP A 36 4.03 6.40 5.25
C TRP A 36 4.52 7.81 5.57
N ASN A 37 4.95 8.03 6.80
CA ASN A 37 5.53 9.31 7.22
C ASN A 37 6.84 9.60 6.47
N GLN A 38 7.72 8.61 6.29
CA GLN A 38 8.92 8.78 5.45
C GLN A 38 8.54 9.14 4.01
N ALA A 39 7.60 8.41 3.41
CA ALA A 39 7.13 8.66 2.04
C ALA A 39 6.57 10.08 1.89
N SER A 40 5.71 10.50 2.82
CA SER A 40 5.10 11.83 2.85
C SER A 40 6.16 12.93 2.99
N ASN A 41 7.23 12.67 3.73
CA ASN A 41 8.38 13.57 3.87
C ASN A 41 9.39 13.50 2.71
N GLY A 42 9.10 12.72 1.68
CA GLY A 42 9.90 12.64 0.46
C GLY A 42 11.05 11.63 0.51
N VAL A 43 10.90 10.58 1.32
CA VAL A 43 11.88 9.49 1.44
C VAL A 43 11.19 8.15 1.29
N PHE A 44 11.62 7.33 0.33
CA PHE A 44 11.21 5.93 0.25
C PHE A 44 12.24 5.04 0.95
N ILE A 45 11.75 4.12 1.80
CA ILE A 45 12.57 3.15 2.54
C ILE A 45 12.40 1.76 1.89
N PRO A 46 13.29 1.37 0.96
CA PRO A 46 13.13 0.11 0.24
C PRO A 46 13.55 -1.11 1.04
N TYR A 47 14.24 -0.92 2.16
CA TYR A 47 14.74 -2.02 2.95
C TYR A 47 14.72 -1.66 4.43
N LEU A 48 14.12 -2.53 5.24
CA LEU A 48 14.10 -2.42 6.69
C LEU A 48 15.06 -3.45 7.29
N HIS A 49 16.20 -2.99 7.78
CA HIS A 49 17.13 -3.79 8.58
C HIS A 49 16.61 -3.84 10.03
N GLU A 50 16.77 -4.96 10.73
CA GLU A 50 16.46 -5.10 12.17
C GLU A 50 15.01 -4.83 12.62
N SER A 51 14.05 -4.65 11.71
CA SER A 51 12.64 -4.37 12.08
C SER A 51 11.80 -5.64 12.37
N GLY A 52 12.45 -6.71 12.84
CA GLY A 52 11.81 -7.99 13.13
C GLY A 52 11.07 -8.61 11.95
N GLU A 53 10.02 -9.38 12.26
CA GLU A 53 9.19 -10.06 11.25
C GLU A 53 8.58 -9.09 10.24
N MET A 54 8.08 -7.94 10.69
CA MET A 54 7.46 -6.94 9.80
C MET A 54 8.44 -6.36 8.79
N GLY A 55 9.72 -6.19 9.16
CA GLY A 55 10.77 -5.81 8.21
C GLY A 55 10.95 -6.85 7.11
N GLN A 56 10.96 -8.14 7.47
CA GLN A 56 11.06 -9.23 6.51
C GLN A 56 9.84 -9.30 5.59
N VAL A 57 8.63 -9.12 6.14
CA VAL A 57 7.37 -9.12 5.40
C VAL A 57 7.31 -7.94 4.42
N TRP A 58 7.76 -6.74 4.82
CA TRP A 58 7.90 -5.58 3.92
C TRP A 58 8.88 -5.84 2.79
N ASN A 59 10.10 -6.29 3.12
CA ASN A 59 11.13 -6.59 2.14
C ASN A 59 10.65 -7.66 1.14
N SER A 60 9.97 -8.70 1.62
CA SER A 60 9.37 -9.75 0.79
C SER A 60 8.27 -9.20 -0.12
N PHE A 61 7.38 -8.35 0.42
CA PHE A 61 6.34 -7.69 -0.35
C PHE A 61 6.92 -6.88 -1.51
N LEU A 62 7.93 -6.04 -1.26
CA LEU A 62 8.56 -5.24 -2.31
C LEU A 62 9.17 -6.13 -3.40
N ASN A 63 9.93 -7.15 -3.01
CA ASN A 63 10.65 -8.01 -3.96
C ASN A 63 9.71 -8.90 -4.79
N THR A 64 8.54 -9.24 -4.28
CA THR A 64 7.59 -10.13 -4.96
C THR A 64 6.50 -9.40 -5.74
N GLN A 65 6.15 -8.18 -5.34
CA GLN A 65 4.98 -7.47 -5.89
C GLN A 65 5.27 -6.03 -6.28
N GLY A 66 6.30 -5.42 -5.70
CA GLY A 66 6.59 -3.99 -5.88
C GLY A 66 6.86 -3.64 -7.34
N GLU A 67 7.51 -4.51 -8.10
CA GLU A 67 7.76 -4.29 -9.53
C GLU A 67 6.45 -4.09 -10.32
N ASN A 68 5.47 -4.97 -10.12
CA ASN A 68 4.20 -4.87 -10.83
C ASN A 68 3.43 -3.60 -10.44
N ILE A 69 3.44 -3.24 -9.15
CA ILE A 69 2.80 -2.01 -8.65
C ILE A 69 3.46 -0.76 -9.27
N VAL A 70 4.79 -0.72 -9.33
CA VAL A 70 5.53 0.38 -9.95
C VAL A 70 5.18 0.49 -11.43
N LYS A 71 5.19 -0.62 -12.19
CA LYS A 71 4.82 -0.62 -13.60
C LYS A 71 3.42 -0.05 -13.80
N GLN A 72 2.42 -0.63 -13.13
CA GLN A 72 1.03 -0.19 -13.24
C GLN A 72 0.85 1.30 -12.89
N PHE A 73 1.50 1.78 -11.83
CA PHE A 73 1.39 3.17 -11.41
C PHE A 73 1.88 4.16 -12.48
N TYR A 74 3.02 3.88 -13.11
CA TYR A 74 3.59 4.77 -14.12
C TYR A 74 2.91 4.59 -15.48
N ASP A 75 2.61 3.37 -15.89
CA ASP A 75 1.99 3.09 -17.19
C ASP A 75 0.56 3.67 -17.28
N ALA A 76 -0.17 3.73 -16.15
CA ALA A 76 -1.48 4.38 -16.07
C ALA A 76 -1.41 5.92 -16.19
N ARG A 77 -0.24 6.54 -15.97
CA ARG A 77 -0.07 8.00 -15.91
C ARG A 77 0.70 8.57 -17.10
N TYR A 78 1.48 7.74 -17.78
CA TYR A 78 2.38 8.18 -18.84
C TYR A 78 2.28 7.25 -20.04
N TYR A 79 2.00 7.82 -21.22
CA TYR A 79 2.00 7.09 -22.49
C TYR A 79 3.42 6.89 -23.07
N GLY A 80 4.49 7.25 -22.34
CA GLY A 80 5.86 7.11 -22.79
C GLY A 80 6.88 7.04 -21.64
N ASP A 81 7.96 6.28 -21.86
CA ASP A 81 8.93 5.95 -20.80
C ASP A 81 9.79 7.14 -20.37
N ALA A 82 10.09 8.11 -21.25
CA ALA A 82 10.99 9.21 -20.91
C ALA A 82 10.50 10.04 -19.71
N THR A 83 9.23 10.45 -19.71
CA THR A 83 8.63 11.20 -18.61
C THR A 83 8.48 10.35 -17.35
N ALA A 84 8.17 9.06 -17.49
CA ALA A 84 8.10 8.13 -16.35
C ALA A 84 9.47 7.93 -15.68
N ILE A 85 10.54 7.80 -16.48
CA ILE A 85 11.92 7.70 -16.01
C ILE A 85 12.33 8.98 -15.29
N GLN A 86 12.05 10.15 -15.87
CA GLN A 86 12.30 11.44 -15.22
C GLN A 86 11.59 11.55 -13.87
N ASN A 87 10.38 11.00 -13.77
CA ASN A 87 9.60 10.95 -12.54
C ASN A 87 10.03 9.85 -11.56
N GLY A 88 10.98 8.98 -11.93
CA GLY A 88 11.63 8.05 -11.00
C GLY A 88 11.28 6.58 -11.18
N LYS A 89 10.58 6.18 -12.25
CA LYS A 89 10.22 4.77 -12.55
C LYS A 89 11.42 3.83 -12.38
N THR A 90 12.53 4.07 -13.07
CA THR A 90 13.75 3.24 -12.98
C THR A 90 14.30 3.15 -11.56
N ARG A 91 14.23 4.23 -10.78
CA ARG A 91 14.78 4.23 -9.43
C ARG A 91 13.91 3.45 -8.47
N PHE A 92 12.58 3.58 -8.57
CA PHE A 92 11.65 2.72 -7.84
C PHE A 92 11.81 1.25 -8.23
N MET A 93 11.96 0.94 -9.53
CA MET A 93 12.22 -0.43 -9.99
C MET A 93 13.45 -1.04 -9.32
N LYS A 94 14.58 -0.32 -9.29
CA LYS A 94 15.79 -0.78 -8.59
C LYS A 94 15.57 -0.94 -7.08
N ALA A 95 14.76 -0.07 -6.49
CA ALA A 95 14.48 -0.07 -5.06
C ALA A 95 13.62 -1.28 -4.65
N VAL A 96 12.53 -1.55 -5.37
CA VAL A 96 11.60 -2.65 -5.06
C VAL A 96 12.17 -4.03 -5.39
N THR A 97 13.10 -4.12 -6.35
CA THR A 97 13.86 -5.34 -6.68
C THR A 97 15.12 -5.51 -5.82
N HIS A 98 15.34 -4.62 -4.84
CA HIS A 98 16.50 -4.59 -3.96
C HIS A 98 17.87 -4.52 -4.66
N VAL A 99 17.91 -4.11 -5.92
CA VAL A 99 19.15 -3.72 -6.61
C VAL A 99 19.76 -2.48 -5.95
N ASP A 100 18.93 -1.54 -5.47
CA ASP A 100 19.35 -0.42 -4.62
C ASP A 100 18.56 -0.43 -3.31
N LYS A 101 19.19 -0.88 -2.21
CA LYS A 101 18.58 -0.98 -0.89
C LYS A 101 18.66 0.32 -0.07
N ARG A 102 19.29 1.37 -0.58
CA ARG A 102 19.48 2.62 0.16
C ARG A 102 18.18 3.44 0.19
N PRO A 103 17.92 4.23 1.25
CA PRO A 103 16.81 5.18 1.26
C PRO A 103 16.82 6.08 0.03
N TYR A 104 15.70 6.13 -0.69
CA TYR A 104 15.56 6.97 -1.87
C TYR A 104 14.95 8.31 -1.48
N LYS A 105 15.81 9.33 -1.36
CA LYS A 105 15.42 10.73 -1.12
C LYS A 105 14.95 11.38 -2.43
N PHE A 106 13.78 12.00 -2.42
CA PHE A 106 13.21 12.61 -3.61
C PHE A 106 13.74 14.03 -3.82
N GLY A 107 14.31 14.29 -5.01
CA GLY A 107 14.60 15.65 -5.45
C GLY A 107 13.31 16.44 -5.75
N GLN A 108 13.42 17.76 -5.87
CA GLN A 108 12.28 18.67 -6.09
C GLN A 108 11.49 18.34 -7.36
N ASN A 109 12.20 18.05 -8.46
CA ASN A 109 11.57 17.70 -9.72
C ASN A 109 10.89 16.33 -9.64
N GLY A 110 9.59 16.29 -9.93
CA GLY A 110 8.77 15.08 -9.85
C GLY A 110 8.50 14.61 -8.41
N ARG A 111 8.77 15.45 -7.39
CA ARG A 111 8.63 15.07 -5.97
C ARG A 111 7.25 14.52 -5.65
N ASN A 112 6.18 15.20 -6.08
CA ASN A 112 4.81 14.79 -5.79
C ASN A 112 4.46 13.42 -6.40
N VAL A 113 4.95 13.13 -7.60
CA VAL A 113 4.75 11.84 -8.26
C VAL A 113 5.45 10.72 -7.49
N ARG A 114 6.67 10.99 -7.00
CA ARG A 114 7.44 10.02 -6.20
C ARG A 114 6.84 9.79 -4.82
N ILE A 115 6.31 10.84 -4.19
CA ILE A 115 5.53 10.72 -2.94
C ILE A 115 4.32 9.83 -3.19
N ALA A 116 3.53 10.11 -4.23
CA ALA A 116 2.36 9.31 -4.57
C ALA A 116 2.71 7.84 -4.86
N MET A 117 3.79 7.57 -5.59
CA MET A 117 4.27 6.19 -5.83
C MET A 117 4.69 5.48 -4.54
N ALA A 118 5.43 6.18 -3.66
CA ALA A 118 5.85 5.59 -2.39
C ALA A 118 4.65 5.31 -1.47
N GLN A 119 3.70 6.24 -1.40
CA GLN A 119 2.45 6.06 -0.67
C GLN A 119 1.60 4.92 -1.25
N GLU A 120 1.56 4.76 -2.58
CA GLU A 120 0.87 3.64 -3.24
C GLU A 120 1.44 2.27 -2.78
N LEU A 121 2.78 2.16 -2.72
CA LEU A 121 3.44 0.94 -2.24
C LEU A 121 3.13 0.65 -0.77
N VAL A 122 3.23 1.68 0.09
CA VAL A 122 2.95 1.55 1.53
C VAL A 122 1.48 1.26 1.80
N GLY A 123 0.57 1.96 1.12
CA GLY A 123 -0.87 1.75 1.24
C GLY A 123 -1.30 0.36 0.77
N THR A 124 -0.78 -0.10 -0.36
CA THR A 124 -1.03 -1.47 -0.86
C THR A 124 -0.52 -2.52 0.12
N PHE A 125 0.65 -2.29 0.71
CA PHE A 125 1.20 -3.17 1.74
C PHE A 125 0.31 -3.22 2.99
N ALA A 126 -0.05 -2.06 3.53
CA ALA A 126 -0.89 -1.93 4.72
C ALA A 126 -2.25 -2.59 4.54
N LYS A 127 -2.91 -2.32 3.40
CA LYS A 127 -4.19 -2.94 3.03
C LYS A 127 -4.11 -4.47 3.04
N ARG A 128 -3.06 -5.05 2.45
CA ARG A 128 -2.88 -6.52 2.43
C ARG A 128 -2.63 -7.11 3.80
N GLN A 129 -1.88 -6.42 4.67
CA GLN A 129 -1.69 -6.86 6.06
C GLN A 129 -3.02 -6.87 6.80
N HIS A 130 -3.81 -5.81 6.65
CA HIS A 130 -5.13 -5.70 7.27
C HIS A 130 -6.09 -6.80 6.76
N GLU A 131 -6.16 -7.02 5.45
CA GLU A 131 -6.97 -8.09 4.85
C GLU A 131 -6.56 -9.49 5.33
N LYS A 132 -5.24 -9.74 5.48
CA LYS A 132 -4.74 -11.01 6.01
C LYS A 132 -5.20 -11.21 7.45
N GLN A 133 -5.04 -10.19 8.30
CA GLN A 133 -5.48 -10.23 9.71
C GLN A 133 -6.98 -10.53 9.82
N LEU A 134 -7.82 -9.85 9.02
CA LEU A 134 -9.27 -10.10 9.01
C LEU A 134 -9.61 -11.54 8.59
N LYS A 135 -8.92 -12.09 7.59
CA LYS A 135 -9.12 -13.48 7.15
C LYS A 135 -8.72 -14.49 8.21
N ASP A 136 -7.58 -14.26 8.87
CA ASP A 136 -7.09 -15.14 9.93
C ASP A 136 -8.04 -15.10 11.14
N TRP A 137 -8.54 -13.91 11.50
CA TRP A 137 -9.57 -13.75 12.53
C TRP A 137 -10.86 -14.51 12.19
N GLY A 138 -11.37 -14.37 10.96
CA GLY A 138 -12.57 -15.07 10.52
C GLY A 138 -12.42 -16.59 10.57
N ARG A 139 -11.23 -17.12 10.27
CA ARG A 139 -10.93 -18.56 10.40
C ARG A 139 -10.94 -19.01 11.86
N THR A 140 -10.30 -18.26 12.76
CA THR A 140 -10.31 -18.59 14.20
C THR A 140 -11.73 -18.63 14.76
N LEU A 141 -12.56 -17.65 14.40
CA LEU A 141 -13.97 -17.61 14.81
C LEU A 141 -14.80 -18.76 14.22
N SER A 142 -14.49 -19.19 12.99
CA SER A 142 -15.15 -20.33 12.35
C SER A 142 -14.78 -21.67 13.00
N ILE A 143 -13.54 -21.84 13.46
CA ILE A 143 -13.06 -23.07 14.10
C ILE A 143 -13.59 -23.19 15.52
N GLY A 144 -13.58 -22.09 16.30
CA GLY A 144 -14.08 -22.08 17.68
C GLY A 144 -15.60 -22.31 17.83
N ARG A 145 -16.37 -22.26 16.74
CA ARG A 145 -17.82 -22.53 16.75
C ARG A 145 -18.18 -24.00 16.48
N GLY A 146 -17.21 -24.83 16.10
CA GLY A 146 -17.43 -26.24 15.71
C GLY A 146 -17.20 -27.28 16.81
N GLU A 147 -16.53 -26.92 17.92
CA GLU A 147 -16.10 -27.90 18.94
C GLU A 147 -16.90 -27.86 20.25
N SER A 148 -17.98 -27.06 20.35
CA SER A 148 -18.80 -26.97 21.57
C SER A 148 -20.07 -27.82 21.56
N SER A 149 -20.13 -28.90 20.77
CA SER A 149 -21.32 -29.79 20.73
C SER A 149 -21.01 -31.28 20.54
N THR A 150 -20.04 -31.81 21.28
CA THR A 150 -20.06 -33.24 21.66
C THR A 150 -20.06 -33.31 23.17
N GLY A 151 -21.26 -33.06 23.72
CA GLY A 151 -21.57 -33.35 25.11
C GLY A 151 -21.26 -34.81 25.43
N GLN A 152 -20.65 -34.97 26.58
CA GLN A 152 -20.62 -36.18 27.39
C GLN A 152 -21.95 -36.93 27.33
N LEU A 153 -21.90 -38.24 27.03
CA LEU A 153 -22.50 -39.29 27.84
C LEU A 153 -21.62 -40.53 27.76
#